data_AF-A0A2M7QMV5-F1
#
_entry.id   AF-A0A2M7QMV5-F1
#
_cell.length_a   1.000
_cell.length_b   1.000
_cell.length_c   1.000
_cell.angle_alpha   90.00
_cell.angle_beta   90.00
_cell.angle_gamma   90.00
#
_symmetry.space_group_name_H-M   'P 1'
#
loop_
_entity.id
_entity.type
_entity.pdbx_description
1 polymer ?
#
loop_
_entity_poly.entity_id
_entity_poly.type
_entity_poly.pdbx_seq_one_letter_code
_entity_poly.pdbx_strand_id
1 'polypeptide(L)' 'MSLDLSTPETVARARADLRIGAPVALSTPEGDALAMAAERATPERLAALAALGPLDL' A
#
# COMPACT_ATOMS: atom_id res chain seq x y z
N MET A 1 27.07 1.02 8.24
CA MET A 1 25.92 1.88 8.56
C MET A 1 24.95 1.74 7.40
N SER A 2 23.77 1.15 7.60
CA SER A 2 22.76 1.05 6.54
C SER A 2 21.86 2.29 6.58
N LEU A 3 21.39 2.72 5.40
CA LEU A 3 20.38 3.77 5.23
C LEU A 3 18.96 3.19 5.09
N ASP A 4 18.82 1.86 5.22
CA ASP A 4 17.53 1.21 5.18
C ASP A 4 16.73 1.49 6.45
N LEU A 5 15.41 1.57 6.29
CA LEU A 5 14.50 1.62 7.42
C LEU A 5 14.51 0.27 8.14
N SER A 6 14.57 0.30 9.46
CA SER A 6 14.24 -0.86 10.27
C SER A 6 12.78 -1.29 10.04
N THR A 7 12.42 -2.51 10.44
CA THR A 7 11.04 -3.00 10.30
C THR A 7 10.02 -2.08 11.01
N PRO A 8 10.24 -1.63 12.26
CA PRO A 8 9.32 -0.69 12.90
C PRO A 8 9.19 0.64 12.14
N GLU A 9 10.29 1.17 11.58
CA GLU A 9 10.28 2.41 10.79
C GLU A 9 9.54 2.23 9.46
N THR A 10 9.71 1.08 8.80
CA THR A 10 8.98 0.71 7.58
C THR A 10 7.47 0.64 7.84
N VAL A 11 7.07 -0.02 8.94
CA VAL A 11 5.66 -0.10 9.35
C VAL A 11 5.10 1.28 9.71
N ALA A 12 5.87 2.09 10.44
CA ALA A 12 5.48 3.45 10.80
C ALA A 12 5.28 4.31 9.54
N ARG A 13 6.17 4.17 8.55
CA ARG A 13 6.08 4.88 7.27
C ARG A 13 4.86 4.43 6.46
N ALA A 14 4.64 3.13 6.29
CA ALA A 14 3.47 2.61 5.58
C ALA A 14 2.15 3.10 6.19
N ARG A 15 2.06 3.14 7.53
CA ARG A 15 0.88 3.69 8.23
C ARG A 15 0.70 5.19 8.01
N ALA A 16 1.80 5.96 7.92
CA ALA A 16 1.73 7.38 7.61
C ALA A 16 1.22 7.61 6.18
N ASP A 17 1.72 6.82 5.22
CA ASP A 17 1.31 6.87 3.82
C ASP A 17 -0.18 6.52 3.65
N LEU A 18 -0.65 5.46 4.31
CA LEU A 18 -2.09 5.11 4.31
C LEU A 18 -2.97 6.25 4.86
N ARG A 19 -2.54 6.93 5.92
CA ARG A 19 -3.30 8.04 6.54
C ARG A 19 -3.45 9.25 5.61
N ILE A 20 -2.46 9.52 4.75
CA ILE A 20 -2.58 10.57 3.72
C ILE A 20 -3.29 10.07 2.46
N GLY A 21 -3.59 8.77 2.38
CA GLY A 21 -4.29 8.12 1.28
C GLY A 21 -3.38 7.56 0.20
N ALA A 22 -2.06 7.50 0.41
CA ALA A 22 -1.16 6.83 -0.51
C ALA A 22 -1.29 5.29 -0.38
N PRO A 23 -1.35 4.54 -1.49
CA PRO A 23 -1.27 3.08 -1.44
C PRO A 23 0.10 2.60 -0.97
N VAL A 24 0.14 1.41 -0.36
CA VAL A 24 1.39 0.77 0.10
C VAL A 24 1.56 -0.58 -0.58
N ALA A 25 2.80 -0.90 -0.97
CA ALA A 25 3.13 -2.22 -1.48
C ALA A 25 3.38 -3.19 -0.31
N LEU A 26 2.82 -4.39 -0.42
CA LEU A 26 3.10 -5.53 0.43
C LEU A 26 3.82 -6.56 -0.44
N SER A 27 5.01 -6.98 -0.03
CA SER A 27 5.82 -7.96 -0.75
C SER A 27 6.11 -9.15 0.13
N THR A 28 5.72 -10.33 -0.33
CA THR A 28 6.02 -11.61 0.30
C THR A 28 6.63 -12.56 -0.72
N PRO A 29 7.26 -13.67 -0.29
CA PRO A 29 7.74 -14.70 -1.22
C PRO A 29 6.64 -15.30 -2.11
N GLU A 30 5.39 -15.26 -1.66
CA GLU A 30 4.21 -15.79 -2.37
C GLU A 30 3.64 -14.79 -3.40
N GLY A 31 3.94 -13.50 -3.26
CA GLY A 31 3.53 -12.47 -4.21
C GLY A 31 3.54 -11.05 -3.65
N ASP A 32 3.22 -10.13 -4.55
CA ASP A 32 3.10 -8.70 -4.24
C ASP A 32 1.62 -8.26 -4.29
N ALA A 33 1.26 -7.33 -3.42
CA ALA A 33 -0.06 -6.71 -3.39
C ALA A 33 0.06 -5.19 -3.18
N LEU A 34 -0.89 -4.43 -3.73
CA LEU A 34 -1.01 -3.00 -3.48
C LEU A 34 -2.24 -2.76 -2.59
N ALA A 35 -2.00 -2.27 -1.37
CA ALA A 35 -3.05 -2.01 -0.39
C ALA A 35 -3.39 -0.52 -0.32
N MET A 36 -4.68 -0.19 -0.25
CA MET A 36 -5.19 1.16 -0.04
C MET A 36 -6.12 1.18 1.17
N ALA A 37 -6.12 2.27 1.94
CA ALA A 37 -7.08 2.49 3.01
C ALA A 37 -8.51 2.57 2.44
N ALA A 38 -9.41 1.70 2.91
CA ALA A 38 -10.77 1.59 2.40
C ALA A 38 -11.57 2.90 2.54
N GLU A 39 -11.37 3.63 3.64
CA GLU A 39 -11.99 4.94 3.88
C GLU A 39 -11.52 6.05 2.91
N ARG A 40 -10.51 5.76 2.07
CA ARG A 40 -9.98 6.65 1.02
C ARG A 40 -10.24 6.12 -0.40
N ALA A 41 -10.96 5.01 -0.56
CA ALA A 41 -11.25 4.39 -1.85
C ALA A 41 -12.40 5.12 -2.58
N THR A 42 -12.07 6.14 -3.37
CA THR A 42 -13.05 6.76 -4.30
C THR A 42 -13.21 5.89 -5.56
N PRO A 43 -14.32 6.03 -6.31
CA PRO A 43 -14.53 5.28 -7.54
C PRO A 43 -13.37 5.41 -8.56
N GLU A 44 -12.83 6.62 -8.71
CA GLU A 44 -11.73 6.91 -9.64
C GLU A 44 -10.44 6.20 -9.22
N ARG A 45 -10.17 6.16 -7.91
CA ARG A 45 -8.98 5.51 -7.35
C ARG A 45 -9.10 3.99 -7.45
N LEU A 46 -10.28 3.45 -7.18
CA LEU A 46 -10.55 2.01 -7.31
C LEU A 46 -10.44 1.56 -8.77
N ALA A 47 -10.96 2.35 -9.71
CA ALA A 47 -10.82 2.08 -11.15
C ALA A 47 -9.35 2.11 -11.59
N ALA A 48 -8.56 3.06 -11.07
CA ALA A 48 -7.13 3.12 -11.33
C ALA A 48 -6.38 1.89 -10.78
N LEU A 49 -6.73 1.40 -9.59
CA LEU A 49 -6.16 0.17 -9.03
C LEU A 49 -6.56 -1.08 -9.85
N ALA A 50 -7.83 -1.18 -10.24
CA ALA A 50 -8.33 -2.29 -11.07
C ALA A 50 -7.62 -2.38 -12.44
N ALA A 51 -7.11 -1.26 -12.94
CA ALA A 51 -6.34 -1.24 -14.18
C ALA A 51 -4.92 -1.82 -14.01
N LEU A 52 -4.41 -1.92 -12.78
CA LEU A 52 -3.09 -2.49 -12.48
C LEU A 52 -3.13 -4.01 -12.29
N GLY A 53 -4.27 -4.56 -11.88
CA GLY A 53 -4.43 -5.98 -11.64
C GLY A 53 -5.79 -6.34 -11.02
N PRO A 54 -6.00 -7.64 -10.74
CA PRO A 54 -7.20 -8.12 -10.05
C PRO A 54 -7.36 -7.43 -8.68
N LEU A 55 -8.59 -7.05 -8.35
CA LEU A 55 -8.93 -6.51 -7.03
C LEU A 55 -9.35 -7.64 -6.09
N ASP A 56 -8.86 -7.56 -4.86
CA ASP A 56 -9.33 -8.33 -3.70
C ASP A 56 -9.95 -7.34 -2.70
N LEU A 57 -11.10 -7.67 -2.10
CA LEU A 57 -11.91 -6.77 -1.26
C LEU A 57 -12.17 -7.36 0.12
#